data_AF-A0A3N1P2L4-F1
#
_entry.id   AF-A0A3N1P2L4-F1
#
_cell.length_a   1.000
_cell.length_b   1.000
_cell.length_c   1.000
_cell.angle_alpha   90.00
_cell.angle_beta   90.00
_cell.angle_gamma   90.00
#
_symmetry.space_group_name_H-M   'P 1'
#
loop_
_entity.id
_entity.type
_entity.pdbx_description
1 polymer ?
#
loop_
_entity_poly.entity_id
_entity_poly.type
_entity_poly.pdbx_seq_one_letter_code
_entity_poly.pdbx_strand_id
1 'polypeptide(L)'
;MSDTDLRDHLAVERTHLANERTLLSYIRTALSVIIGGGVVLQFLPEQPVLKVLAWVAIFGGLVMAGIGVYRFLKVRREIPRVQS
;
A
#
# COMPACT_ATOMS: atom_id res chain seq x y z
N MET A 1 23.25 -20.27 -22.30
CA MET A 1 22.39 -19.75 -21.22
C MET A 1 21.99 -20.96 -20.39
N SER A 2 22.46 -21.03 -19.15
CA SER A 2 22.39 -22.23 -18.31
C SER A 2 20.96 -22.39 -17.76
N ASP A 3 20.47 -23.62 -17.58
CA ASP A 3 19.16 -23.88 -16.93
C ASP A 3 19.05 -23.20 -15.56
N THR A 4 20.20 -23.02 -14.89
CA THR A 4 20.37 -22.27 -13.64
C THR A 4 20.07 -20.77 -13.78
N ASP A 5 20.52 -20.12 -14.86
CA ASP A 5 20.30 -18.68 -15.09
C ASP A 5 18.81 -18.36 -15.25
N LEU A 6 18.06 -19.23 -15.94
CA LEU A 6 16.62 -19.06 -16.14
C LEU A 6 15.83 -19.26 -14.84
N ARG A 7 16.23 -20.25 -14.02
CA ARG A 7 15.60 -20.52 -12.72
C ARG A 7 15.85 -19.40 -11.72
N ASP A 8 17.05 -18.85 -11.69
CA ASP A 8 17.39 -17.73 -10.81
C ASP A 8 16.61 -16.47 -11.20
N HIS A 9 16.48 -16.19 -12.50
CA HIS A 9 15.66 -15.06 -12.98
C HIS A 9 14.18 -15.22 -12.57
N LEU A 10 13.61 -16.42 -12.79
CA LEU A 10 12.23 -16.73 -12.41
C LEU A 10 12.04 -16.74 -10.89
N ALA A 11 13.05 -17.10 -10.10
CA ALA A 11 13.01 -17.06 -8.64
C ALA A 11 12.98 -15.61 -8.12
N VAL A 12 13.82 -14.73 -8.67
CA VAL A 12 13.83 -13.30 -8.33
C VAL A 12 12.51 -12.64 -8.71
N GLU A 13 11.99 -12.89 -9.90
CA GLU A 13 10.72 -12.31 -10.36
C GLU A 13 9.53 -12.73 -9.48
N ARG A 14 9.49 -14.00 -9.01
CA ARG A 14 8.46 -14.46 -8.07
C ARG A 14 8.53 -13.76 -6.72
N THR A 15 9.73 -13.49 -6.19
CA THR A 15 9.88 -12.75 -4.94
C THR A 15 9.43 -11.30 -5.08
N HIS A 16 9.72 -10.67 -6.23
CA HIS A 16 9.28 -9.32 -6.55
C HIS A 16 7.75 -9.23 -6.65
N LEU A 17 7.13 -10.14 -7.41
CA LEU A 17 5.68 -10.19 -7.59
C LEU A 17 4.93 -10.45 -6.27
N ALA A 18 5.49 -11.29 -5.39
CA ALA A 18 4.95 -11.53 -4.06
C ALA A 18 5.03 -10.29 -3.16
N ASN A 19 6.10 -9.50 -3.26
CA ASN A 19 6.27 -8.26 -2.49
C ASN A 19 5.30 -7.17 -2.99
N GLU A 20 5.10 -7.07 -4.31
CA GLU A 20 4.15 -6.13 -4.93
C GLU A 20 2.70 -6.49 -4.55
N ARG A 21 2.35 -7.78 -4.48
CA ARG A 21 1.06 -8.24 -3.96
C ARG A 21 0.83 -7.83 -2.50
N THR A 22 1.81 -8.05 -1.63
CA THR A 22 1.71 -7.65 -0.22
C THR A 22 1.51 -6.14 -0.09
N LEU A 23 2.22 -5.37 -0.91
CA LEU A 23 2.09 -3.93 -0.94
C LEU A 23 0.72 -3.45 -1.42
N LEU A 24 0.17 -4.04 -2.48
CA LEU A 24 -1.18 -3.73 -2.95
C LEU A 24 -2.24 -4.05 -1.89
N SER A 25 -2.00 -5.06 -1.05
CA SER A 25 -2.86 -5.36 0.11
C SER A 25 -2.80 -4.25 1.17
N TYR A 26 -1.61 -3.72 1.46
CA TYR A 26 -1.45 -2.56 2.35
C TYR A 26 -2.12 -1.30 1.80
N ILE A 27 -1.99 -1.02 0.50
CA ILE A 27 -2.69 0.12 -0.14
C ILE A 27 -4.20 -0.07 -0.08
N ARG A 28 -4.70 -1.27 -0.39
CA ARG A 28 -6.12 -1.60 -0.35
C ARG A 28 -6.72 -1.36 1.03
N THR A 29 -6.08 -1.88 2.07
CA THR A 29 -6.55 -1.71 3.46
C THR A 29 -6.58 -0.24 3.86
N ALA A 30 -5.55 0.54 3.51
CA ALA A 30 -5.54 1.98 3.77
C ALA A 30 -6.68 2.72 3.04
N LEU A 31 -6.95 2.39 1.77
CA LEU A 31 -8.08 2.96 1.02
C LEU A 31 -9.42 2.57 1.64
N SER A 32 -9.59 1.32 2.08
CA SER A 32 -10.81 0.88 2.77
C SER A 32 -11.05 1.66 4.07
N VAL A 33 -10.01 1.97 4.83
CA VAL A 33 -10.11 2.80 6.04
C VAL A 33 -10.52 4.23 5.70
N ILE A 34 -9.93 4.83 4.66
CA ILE A 34 -10.29 6.19 4.20
C ILE A 34 -11.76 6.24 3.75
N ILE A 35 -12.19 5.28 2.92
CA ILE A 35 -13.57 5.18 2.45
C ILE A 35 -14.52 4.98 3.64
N GLY A 36 -14.18 4.10 4.58
CA GLY A 36 -14.98 3.87 5.78
C GLY A 36 -15.16 5.14 6.62
N GLY A 37 -14.11 5.93 6.81
CA GLY A 37 -14.20 7.23 7.47
C GLY A 37 -15.10 8.22 6.71
N GLY A 38 -14.99 8.27 5.38
CA GLY A 38 -15.87 9.09 4.53
C GLY A 38 -17.35 8.69 4.63
N VAL A 39 -17.63 7.38 4.67
CA VAL A 39 -18.99 6.85 4.87
C VAL A 39 -19.55 7.29 6.22
N VAL A 40 -18.76 7.23 7.30
CA VAL A 40 -19.20 7.69 8.63
C VAL A 40 -19.54 9.18 8.62
N LEU A 41 -18.73 10.01 7.94
CA LEU A 41 -19.01 11.45 7.80
C LEU A 41 -20.30 11.72 7.01
N GLN A 42 -20.57 10.94 5.97
CA GLN A 42 -21.75 11.11 5.12
C GLN A 42 -23.05 10.61 5.78
N PHE A 43 -23.00 9.47 6.47
CA PHE A 43 -24.19 8.81 7.01
C PHE A 43 -24.52 9.20 8.46
N LEU A 44 -23.56 9.67 9.25
CA LEU A 44 -23.79 10.05 10.66
C LEU A 44 -23.38 11.49 10.96
N PRO A 45 -23.97 12.50 10.29
CA PRO A 45 -23.60 13.90 10.47
C PRO A 45 -24.05 14.50 11.81
N GLU A 46 -24.96 13.87 12.55
CA GLU A 46 -25.49 14.46 13.79
C GLU A 46 -24.68 14.14 15.04
N GLN A 47 -23.73 13.19 14.94
CA GLN A 47 -22.91 12.77 16.08
C GLN A 47 -21.52 13.44 16.05
N PRO A 48 -21.26 14.46 16.90
CA PRO A 48 -19.99 15.20 16.86
C PRO A 48 -18.79 14.31 17.25
N VAL A 49 -18.98 13.35 18.16
CA VAL A 49 -17.94 12.38 18.55
C VAL A 49 -17.52 11.51 17.36
N LEU A 50 -18.49 11.02 16.59
CA LEU A 50 -18.24 10.20 15.40
C LEU A 50 -17.55 11.00 14.29
N LYS A 51 -17.89 12.28 14.12
CA LYS A 51 -17.18 13.17 13.16
C LYS A 51 -15.71 13.33 13.49
N VAL A 52 -15.37 13.55 14.76
CA VAL A 52 -13.96 13.67 15.19
C VAL A 52 -13.24 12.36 14.95
N LEU A 53 -13.84 11.22 15.34
CA LEU A 53 -13.27 9.90 15.11
C LEU A 53 -13.07 9.61 13.62
N ALA A 54 -14.03 9.99 12.78
CA ALA A 54 -13.95 9.80 11.33
C ALA A 54 -12.84 10.66 10.71
N TRP A 55 -12.68 11.92 11.15
CA TRP A 55 -11.54 12.76 10.72
C TRP A 55 -10.20 12.19 11.14
N VAL A 56 -10.08 11.68 12.37
CA VAL A 56 -8.88 11.00 12.86
C VAL A 56 -8.61 9.73 12.04
N ALA A 57 -9.65 8.95 11.73
CA ALA A 57 -9.53 7.74 10.92
C ALA A 57 -9.13 8.05 9.46
N ILE A 58 -9.69 9.10 8.85
CA ILE A 58 -9.32 9.54 7.50
C ILE A 58 -7.89 10.06 7.48
N PHE A 59 -7.52 10.90 8.44
CA PHE A 59 -6.16 11.45 8.52
C PHE A 59 -5.13 10.35 8.80
N GLY A 60 -5.44 9.44 9.72
CA GLY A 60 -4.63 8.25 10.00
C GLY A 60 -4.50 7.35 8.77
N GLY A 61 -5.61 7.09 8.06
CA GLY A 61 -5.63 6.33 6.81
C GLY A 61 -4.82 7.00 5.70
N LEU A 62 -4.89 8.32 5.58
CA LEU A 62 -4.12 9.10 4.61
C LEU A 62 -2.62 9.07 4.90
N VAL A 63 -2.22 9.22 6.18
CA VAL A 63 -0.83 9.09 6.60
C VAL A 63 -0.33 7.66 6.35
N MET A 64 -1.12 6.65 6.69
CA MET A 64 -0.76 5.25 6.48
C MET A 64 -0.63 4.90 4.98
N ALA A 65 -1.55 5.40 4.15
CA ALA A 65 -1.49 5.31 2.69
C ALA A 65 -0.26 6.04 2.13
N GLY A 66 0.00 7.26 2.60
CA GLY A 66 1.15 8.07 2.19
C GLY A 66 2.48 7.41 2.51
N ILE A 67 2.64 6.86 3.72
CA ILE A 67 3.83 6.09 4.12
C ILE A 67 3.97 4.83 3.26
N GLY A 68 2.88 4.09 3.03
CA GLY A 68 2.88 2.89 2.20
C GLY A 68 3.30 3.17 0.75
N VAL A 69 2.74 4.22 0.14
CA VAL A 69 3.06 4.66 -1.22
C VAL A 69 4.48 5.22 -1.30
N TYR A 70 4.91 6.05 -0.35
CA TYR A 70 6.27 6.61 -0.31
C TYR A 70 7.32 5.50 -0.17
N ARG A 71 7.11 4.55 0.75
CA ARG A 71 8.00 3.40 0.92
C ARG A 71 8.05 2.53 -0.33
N PHE A 72 6.92 2.36 -1.02
CA PHE A 72 6.88 1.63 -2.30
C PHE A 72 7.69 2.32 -3.39
N LEU A 73 7.45 3.62 -3.60
CA LEU A 73 8.15 4.40 -4.61
C LEU A 73 9.64 4.49 -4.31
N LYS A 74 10.03 4.55 -3.03
CA LYS A 74 11.41 4.51 -2.60
C LYS A 74 12.07 3.16 -2.90
N VAL A 75 11.42 2.04 -2.54
CA VAL A 75 11.92 0.69 -2.85
C VAL A 75 12.00 0.46 -4.36
N ARG A 76 11.03 0.95 -5.15
CA ARG A 76 11.09 0.92 -6.62
C ARG A 76 12.23 1.77 -7.21
N ARG A 77 12.65 2.85 -6.53
CA ARG A 77 13.78 3.69 -6.94
C ARG A 77 15.14 3.15 -6.51
N GLU A 78 15.19 2.36 -5.44
CA GLU A 78 16.39 1.67 -4.94
C GLU A 78 16.62 0.29 -5.58
N ILE A 79 15.95 -0.01 -6.69
CA ILE A 79 16.43 -1.06 -7.60
C ILE A 79 17.31 -0.35 -8.64
N PRO A 80 18.64 -0.18 -8.41
CA PRO A 80 19.54 -0.01 -9.52
C PRO A 80 19.27 -1.15 -10.49
N ARG A 81 19.15 -0.82 -11.77
CA ARG A 81 19.29 -1.79 -12.84
C ARG A 81 20.63 -2.49 -12.65
N VAL A 82 20.69 -3.56 -11.88
CA VAL A 82 21.73 -4.57 -12.03
C VAL A 82 21.24 -5.46 -13.16
N GLN A 83 21.32 -4.88 -14.34
CA GLN A 83 21.30 -5.58 -15.60
C GLN A 83 22.77 -5.86 -15.92
N SER A 84 23.18 -7.10 -15.69
CA SER A 84 24.33 -7.74 -16.32
C SER A 84 24.07 -9.22 -16.38
#